data_AF-A0A916BVF4-F1
#
_entry.id   AF-A0A916BVF4-F1
#
_cell.length_a   1.000
_cell.length_b   1.000
_cell.length_c   1.000
_cell.angle_alpha   90.00
_cell.angle_beta   90.00
_cell.angle_gamma   90.00
#
_symmetry.space_group_name_H-M   'P 1'
#
loop_
_entity.id
_entity.type
_entity.pdbx_description
1 polymer ?
#
loop_
_entity_poly.entity_id
_entity_poly.type
_entity_poly.pdbx_seq_one_letter_code
_entity_poly.pdbx_strand_id
1 'polypeptide(L)'
;MRLHLPRINLDVISRIETVAIDTVAAISPWLAPVIPAYLTNTHMAGALGYPPWVAFIGALVVECLGLAAIYTATQFWDYNDAKATEKENHLIGMDKKERQIAKQKRQRNAPFKWAALAMGFYIVVILTVNAALEMEVTQTGFTVKVFSNALLSLLSVIAGLIIALRSQHRRRLGRFSRRKATQKPVEETQESAEDVTKPAEVTQPAQIARRPISRTEFLRLAGAQTYAEVAEIAQAHDLNGNYGDWLVSRRSVAELAKMVDLSPRTAQYWTSKPKEQA
;
A
#
# COMPACT_ATOMS: atom_id res chain seq x y z
N MET A 1 0.69 32.77 53.59
CA MET A 1 0.77 33.12 52.15
C MET A 1 1.04 31.83 51.37
N ARG A 2 0.00 31.15 50.87
CA ARG A 2 0.16 29.92 50.05
C ARG A 2 0.39 30.35 48.61
N LEU A 3 1.63 30.23 48.13
CA LEU A 3 1.98 30.44 46.73
C LEU A 3 1.30 29.35 45.89
N HIS A 4 0.28 29.74 45.13
CA HIS A 4 -0.28 28.92 44.06
C HIS A 4 0.75 28.89 42.93
N LEU A 5 1.56 27.83 42.89
CA LEU A 5 2.33 27.53 41.69
C LEU A 5 1.36 27.00 40.62
N PRO A 6 1.40 27.55 39.39
CA PRO A 6 0.57 27.05 38.31
C PRO A 6 0.91 25.58 38.07
N ARG A 7 -0.11 24.71 38.12
CA ARG A 7 0.04 23.30 37.75
C ARG A 7 0.36 23.26 36.26
N ILE A 8 1.63 23.11 35.94
CA ILE A 8 2.07 22.79 34.59
C ILE A 8 1.35 21.48 34.22
N ASN A 9 0.55 21.50 33.16
CA ASN A 9 -0.21 20.34 32.71
C ASN A 9 0.76 19.28 32.20
N LEU A 10 1.04 18.28 33.03
CA LEU A 10 1.86 17.10 32.69
C LEU A 10 1.35 16.40 31.42
N ASP A 11 0.06 16.49 31.13
CA ASP A 11 -0.58 15.95 29.93
C ASP A 11 -0.13 16.64 28.63
N VAL A 12 0.24 17.92 28.69
CA VAL A 12 0.76 18.64 27.52
C VAL A 12 2.19 18.21 27.23
N ILE A 13 2.99 18.02 28.29
CA ILE A 13 4.38 17.58 28.17
C ILE A 13 4.44 16.16 27.58
N SER A 14 3.62 15.23 28.08
CA SER A 14 3.60 13.84 27.58
C SER A 14 3.15 13.74 26.11
N ARG A 15 2.22 14.60 25.68
CA ARG A 15 1.80 14.67 24.26
C ARG A 15 2.92 15.20 23.37
N ILE A 16 3.62 16.26 23.81
CA ILE A 16 4.76 16.80 23.06
C ILE A 16 5.88 15.76 22.95
N GLU A 17 6.19 15.08 24.05
CA GLU A 17 7.17 14.01 24.09
C GLU A 17 6.81 12.88 23.12
N THR A 18 5.55 12.42 23.12
CA THR A 18 5.08 11.38 22.20
C THR A 18 5.25 11.80 20.74
N VAL A 19 4.81 13.03 20.38
CA VAL A 19 4.96 13.55 19.02
C VAL A 19 6.43 13.67 18.61
N ALA A 20 7.30 14.11 19.53
CA ALA A 20 8.73 14.22 19.27
C ALA A 20 9.37 12.84 19.03
N ILE A 21 9.06 11.85 19.87
CA ILE A 21 9.53 10.46 19.72
C ILE A 21 9.01 9.87 18.42
N ASP A 22 7.73 10.04 18.09
CA ASP A 22 7.13 9.55 16.84
C ASP A 22 7.77 10.19 15.62
N THR A 23 8.10 11.49 15.69
CA THR A 23 8.77 12.21 14.60
C THR A 23 10.19 11.69 14.39
N VAL A 24 10.96 11.49 15.47
CA VAL A 24 12.31 10.92 15.38
C VAL A 24 12.26 9.49 14.86
N ALA A 25 11.32 8.67 15.34
CA ALA A 25 11.12 7.30 14.88
C ALA A 25 10.72 7.24 13.39
N ALA A 26 9.94 8.22 12.91
CA ALA A 26 9.56 8.31 11.51
C ALA A 26 10.72 8.74 10.60
N ILE A 27 11.60 9.64 11.07
CA ILE A 27 12.71 10.19 10.27
C ILE A 27 13.95 9.28 10.30
N SER A 28 14.26 8.67 11.44
CA SER A 28 15.50 7.92 11.67
C SER A 28 15.78 6.84 10.59
N PRO A 29 14.81 6.02 10.14
CA PRO A 29 15.04 5.04 9.08
C PRO A 29 15.46 5.65 7.74
N TRP A 30 15.06 6.89 7.45
CA TRP A 30 15.45 7.60 6.22
C TRP A 30 16.88 8.14 6.27
N LEU A 31 17.44 8.30 7.47
CA LEU A 31 18.81 8.78 7.68
C LEU A 31 19.83 7.64 7.81
N ALA A 32 19.42 6.43 8.19
CA ALA A 32 20.30 5.26 8.24
C ALA A 32 21.12 5.04 6.94
N PRO A 33 20.53 5.19 5.74
CA PRO A 33 21.21 5.28 4.44
C PRO A 33 22.42 6.23 4.30
N VAL A 34 22.50 7.28 5.10
CA VAL A 34 23.49 8.35 4.92
C VAL A 34 24.91 7.87 5.23
N ILE A 35 25.07 7.01 6.25
CA ILE A 35 26.37 6.47 6.66
C ILE A 35 27.00 5.61 5.55
N PRO A 36 26.33 4.56 5.02
CA PRO A 36 26.91 3.76 3.94
C PRO A 36 27.14 4.59 2.67
N ALA A 37 26.27 5.54 2.34
CA ALA A 37 26.49 6.44 1.19
C ALA A 37 27.77 7.28 1.36
N TYR A 38 28.02 7.84 2.55
CA TYR A 38 29.26 8.56 2.84
C TYR A 38 30.48 7.67 2.64
N LEU A 39 30.47 6.44 3.19
CA LEU A 39 31.58 5.49 3.05
C LEU A 39 31.84 5.10 1.60
N THR A 40 30.78 4.81 0.84
CA THR A 40 30.90 4.53 -0.59
C THR A 40 31.50 5.71 -1.35
N ASN A 41 31.09 6.94 -1.06
CA ASN A 41 31.66 8.13 -1.67
C ASN A 41 33.15 8.29 -1.35
N THR A 42 33.55 8.11 -0.08
CA THR A 42 34.97 8.22 0.31
C THR A 42 35.82 7.13 -0.32
N HIS A 43 35.33 5.90 -0.43
CA HIS A 43 36.07 4.81 -1.06
C HIS A 43 36.16 4.98 -2.59
N MET A 44 35.09 5.43 -3.24
CA MET A 44 35.11 5.69 -4.69
C MET A 44 36.05 6.85 -5.04
N ALA A 45 36.04 7.93 -4.25
CA ALA A 45 36.91 9.08 -4.49
C ALA A 45 38.37 8.79 -4.11
N GLY A 46 38.59 8.22 -2.92
CA GLY A 46 39.93 8.01 -2.35
C GLY A 46 40.64 6.76 -2.88
N ALA A 47 40.00 5.59 -2.79
CA ALA A 47 40.64 4.32 -3.15
C ALA A 47 40.62 4.09 -4.67
N LEU A 48 39.44 4.27 -5.30
CA LEU A 48 39.29 4.01 -6.74
C LEU A 48 39.75 5.18 -7.61
N GLY A 49 39.90 6.39 -7.05
CA GLY A 49 40.36 7.57 -7.78
C GLY A 49 39.31 8.14 -8.74
N TYR A 50 38.03 7.86 -8.52
CA TYR A 50 36.97 8.50 -9.30
C TYR A 50 36.90 10.00 -9.00
N PRO A 51 36.53 10.84 -9.99
CA PRO A 51 36.23 12.24 -9.72
C PRO A 51 35.17 12.39 -8.62
N PRO A 52 35.25 13.40 -7.72
CA PRO A 52 34.34 13.52 -6.58
C PRO A 52 32.85 13.52 -6.95
N TRP A 53 32.48 14.13 -8.09
CA TRP A 53 31.09 14.14 -8.55
C TRP A 53 30.62 12.76 -9.03
N VAL A 54 31.50 11.93 -9.60
CA VAL A 54 31.18 10.54 -10.00
C VAL A 54 31.01 9.68 -8.76
N ALA A 55 31.91 9.82 -7.78
CA ALA A 55 31.82 9.12 -6.50
C ALA A 55 30.51 9.44 -5.77
N PHE A 56 30.11 10.72 -5.77
CA PHE A 56 28.87 11.17 -5.16
C PHE A 56 27.63 10.55 -5.84
N ILE A 57 27.57 10.58 -7.17
CA ILE A 57 26.46 9.95 -7.93
C ILE A 57 26.45 8.43 -7.69
N GLY A 58 27.62 7.78 -7.70
CA GLY A 58 27.76 6.36 -7.43
C GLY A 58 27.21 5.96 -6.06
N ALA A 59 27.60 6.70 -5.01
CA ALA A 59 27.08 6.52 -3.67
C ALA A 59 25.55 6.68 -3.58
N LEU A 60 25.00 7.71 -4.23
CA LEU A 60 23.56 7.95 -4.28
C LEU A 60 22.81 6.80 -4.98
N VAL A 61 23.34 6.32 -6.12
CA VAL A 61 22.76 5.21 -6.88
C VAL A 61 22.75 3.93 -6.05
N VAL A 62 23.88 3.60 -5.40
CA VAL A 62 24.00 2.43 -4.52
C VAL A 62 22.91 2.49 -3.45
N GLU A 63 22.76 3.62 -2.77
CA GLU A 63 21.81 3.73 -1.67
C GLU A 63 20.34 3.69 -2.13
N CYS A 64 20.01 4.39 -3.22
CA CYS A 64 18.69 4.31 -3.84
C CYS A 64 18.35 2.88 -4.29
N LEU A 65 19.34 2.11 -4.75
CA LEU A 65 19.16 0.72 -5.14
C LEU A 65 18.81 -0.15 -3.93
N GLY A 66 19.46 0.09 -2.78
CA GLY A 66 19.17 -0.59 -1.52
C GLY A 66 17.75 -0.33 -1.03
N LEU A 67 17.34 0.93 -0.99
CA LEU A 67 15.97 1.31 -0.62
C LEU A 67 14.93 0.69 -1.58
N ALA A 68 15.21 0.70 -2.89
CA ALA A 68 14.33 0.09 -3.88
C ALA A 68 14.22 -1.43 -3.69
N ALA A 69 15.31 -2.10 -3.31
CA ALA A 69 15.32 -3.53 -3.01
C ALA A 69 14.47 -3.87 -1.78
N ILE A 70 14.65 -3.14 -0.67
CA ILE A 70 13.88 -3.32 0.57
C ILE A 70 12.38 -3.07 0.32
N TYR A 71 12.05 -1.97 -0.36
CA TYR A 71 10.66 -1.66 -0.73
C TYR A 71 10.02 -2.76 -1.58
N THR A 72 10.78 -3.32 -2.52
CA THR A 72 10.28 -4.40 -3.38
C THR A 72 10.09 -5.69 -2.57
N ALA A 73 11.01 -6.01 -1.65
CA ALA A 73 10.92 -7.20 -0.81
C ALA A 73 9.72 -7.14 0.14
N THR A 74 9.50 -6.00 0.80
CA THR A 74 8.35 -5.75 1.69
C THR A 74 7.04 -5.83 0.93
N GLN A 75 6.93 -5.18 -0.24
CA GLN A 75 5.73 -5.28 -1.08
C GLN A 75 5.40 -6.75 -1.47
N PHE A 76 6.41 -7.57 -1.72
CA PHE A 76 6.19 -8.99 -2.02
C PHE A 76 5.80 -9.81 -0.79
N TRP A 77 6.29 -9.44 0.40
CA TRP A 77 5.87 -10.06 1.64
C TRP A 77 4.40 -9.75 1.90
N ASP A 78 4.01 -8.48 1.92
CA ASP A 78 2.62 -8.05 2.17
C ASP A 78 1.64 -8.72 1.22
N TYR A 79 2.01 -8.82 -0.06
CA TYR A 79 1.19 -9.50 -1.06
C TYR A 79 1.02 -11.01 -0.77
N ASN A 80 2.07 -11.67 -0.28
CA ASN A 80 2.00 -13.09 0.08
C ASN A 80 1.21 -13.30 1.37
N ASP A 81 1.35 -12.41 2.35
CA ASP A 81 0.62 -12.45 3.61
C ASP A 81 -0.88 -12.26 3.40
N ALA A 82 -1.27 -11.22 2.65
CA ALA A 82 -2.67 -10.98 2.28
C ALA A 82 -3.31 -12.18 1.57
N LYS A 83 -2.54 -12.91 0.75
CA LYS A 83 -3.00 -14.14 0.10
C LYS A 83 -3.07 -15.35 1.03
N ALA A 84 -2.21 -15.42 2.04
CA ALA A 84 -2.28 -16.46 3.06
C ALA A 84 -3.58 -16.31 3.86
N THR A 85 -3.92 -15.09 4.27
CA THR A 85 -5.18 -14.79 4.98
C THR A 85 -6.41 -15.04 4.13
N GLU A 86 -6.42 -14.60 2.85
CA GLU A 86 -7.55 -14.86 1.94
C GLU A 86 -7.78 -16.36 1.73
N LYS A 87 -6.69 -17.14 1.67
CA LYS A 87 -6.76 -18.59 1.56
C LYS A 87 -7.35 -19.23 2.80
N GLU A 88 -6.96 -18.77 3.99
CA GLU A 88 -7.48 -19.28 5.25
C GLU A 88 -8.99 -19.01 5.36
N ASN A 89 -9.43 -17.78 5.13
CA ASN A 89 -10.84 -17.40 5.16
C ASN A 89 -11.69 -18.20 4.17
N HIS A 90 -11.20 -18.44 2.94
CA HIS A 90 -11.94 -19.22 1.95
C HIS A 90 -12.03 -20.71 2.30
N LEU A 91 -11.08 -21.25 3.07
CA LEU A 91 -11.08 -22.64 3.49
C LEU A 91 -12.05 -22.91 4.65
N ILE A 92 -12.38 -21.89 5.46
CA ILE A 92 -13.38 -21.95 6.53
C ILE A 92 -14.77 -22.03 5.89
N GLY A 93 -15.19 -23.24 5.51
CA GLY A 93 -16.50 -23.50 4.88
C GLY A 93 -16.47 -24.53 3.76
N MET A 94 -15.31 -24.80 3.15
CA MET A 94 -15.19 -25.79 2.07
C MET A 94 -15.06 -27.22 2.58
N ASP A 95 -15.75 -28.15 1.93
CA ASP A 95 -15.62 -29.60 2.16
C ASP A 95 -14.22 -30.11 1.76
N LYS A 96 -13.74 -31.19 2.40
CA LYS A 96 -12.37 -31.70 2.24
C LYS A 96 -11.98 -32.00 0.79
N LYS A 97 -12.93 -32.43 -0.05
CA LYS A 97 -12.70 -32.68 -1.48
C LYS A 97 -12.49 -31.39 -2.27
N GLU A 98 -13.29 -30.35 -2.04
CA GLU A 98 -13.16 -29.05 -2.70
C GLU A 98 -11.85 -28.35 -2.31
N ARG A 99 -11.43 -28.50 -1.04
CA ARG A 99 -10.14 -27.99 -0.58
C ARG A 99 -8.97 -28.54 -1.38
N GLN A 100 -9.01 -29.80 -1.83
CA GLN A 100 -7.92 -30.38 -2.63
C GLN A 100 -7.89 -29.81 -4.05
N ILE A 101 -9.05 -29.69 -4.70
CA ILE A 101 -9.17 -29.12 -6.06
C ILE A 101 -8.75 -27.64 -6.04
N ALA A 102 -9.19 -26.89 -5.04
CA ALA A 102 -8.80 -25.50 -4.83
C ALA A 102 -7.29 -25.35 -4.55
N LYS A 103 -6.70 -26.25 -3.74
CA LYS A 103 -5.25 -26.26 -3.51
C LYS A 103 -4.45 -26.53 -4.79
N GLN A 104 -4.97 -27.33 -5.72
CA GLN A 104 -4.28 -27.69 -6.97
C GLN A 104 -4.32 -26.55 -8.00
N LYS A 105 -5.43 -25.80 -8.10
CA LYS A 105 -5.56 -24.67 -9.05
C LYS A 105 -4.88 -23.37 -8.57
N ARG A 106 -4.50 -23.25 -7.30
CA ARG A 106 -4.20 -21.95 -6.65
C ARG A 106 -2.74 -21.78 -6.20
N GLN A 107 -1.77 -22.47 -6.82
CA GLN A 107 -0.34 -22.38 -6.47
C GLN A 107 0.46 -21.36 -7.31
N ARG A 108 0.07 -20.09 -7.31
CA ARG A 108 0.97 -19.03 -7.82
C ARG A 108 1.21 -17.96 -6.77
N ASN A 109 1.94 -18.36 -5.72
CA ASN A 109 2.54 -17.45 -4.76
C ASN A 109 3.38 -16.40 -5.52
N ALA A 110 3.54 -15.19 -4.97
CA ALA A 110 4.53 -14.28 -5.54
C ALA A 110 5.93 -14.90 -5.39
N PRO A 111 6.86 -14.62 -6.31
CA PRO A 111 8.23 -15.12 -6.28
C PRO A 111 9.05 -14.45 -5.16
N PHE A 112 8.55 -14.43 -3.92
CA PHE A 112 9.21 -13.80 -2.78
C PHE A 112 10.59 -14.39 -2.52
N LYS A 113 10.76 -15.70 -2.72
CA LYS A 113 12.08 -16.35 -2.63
C LYS A 113 13.11 -15.69 -3.55
N TRP A 114 12.72 -15.31 -4.77
CA TRP A 114 13.61 -14.64 -5.72
C TRP A 114 13.91 -13.19 -5.31
N ALA A 115 12.93 -12.49 -4.73
CA ALA A 115 13.14 -11.15 -4.21
C ALA A 115 14.05 -11.14 -2.97
N ALA A 116 13.81 -12.04 -2.02
CA ALA A 116 14.66 -12.21 -0.84
C ALA A 116 16.08 -12.63 -1.22
N LEU A 117 16.24 -13.51 -2.21
CA LEU A 117 17.55 -13.89 -2.74
C LEU A 117 18.26 -12.70 -3.41
N ALA A 118 17.56 -11.91 -4.23
CA ALA A 118 18.12 -10.71 -4.84
C ALA A 118 18.56 -9.68 -3.78
N MET A 119 17.75 -9.50 -2.73
CA MET A 119 18.08 -8.63 -1.60
C MET A 119 19.30 -9.13 -0.82
N GLY A 120 19.35 -10.43 -0.49
CA GLY A 120 20.50 -11.04 0.18
C GLY A 120 21.78 -10.93 -0.65
N PHE A 121 21.69 -11.20 -1.95
CA PHE A 121 22.80 -11.05 -2.88
C PHE A 121 23.32 -9.61 -2.94
N TYR A 122 22.42 -8.62 -3.00
CA TYR A 122 22.77 -7.21 -2.96
C TYR A 122 23.53 -6.82 -1.69
N ILE A 123 23.03 -7.23 -0.51
CA ILE A 123 23.67 -6.96 0.78
C ILE A 123 25.08 -7.57 0.79
N VAL A 124 25.23 -8.82 0.36
CA VAL A 124 26.53 -9.49 0.28
C VAL A 124 27.49 -8.74 -0.63
N VAL A 125 27.05 -8.33 -1.82
CA VAL A 125 27.90 -7.58 -2.76
C VAL A 125 28.38 -6.27 -2.15
N ILE A 126 27.49 -5.47 -1.55
CA ILE A 126 27.86 -4.17 -0.97
C ILE A 126 28.81 -4.33 0.22
N LEU A 127 28.50 -5.24 1.14
CA LEU A 127 29.38 -5.48 2.28
C LEU A 127 30.75 -5.98 1.81
N THR A 128 30.78 -6.84 0.80
CA THR A 128 32.04 -7.31 0.19
C THR A 128 32.82 -6.17 -0.44
N VAL A 129 32.18 -5.31 -1.23
CA VAL A 129 32.84 -4.15 -1.87
C VAL A 129 33.39 -3.19 -0.81
N ASN A 130 32.57 -2.83 0.19
CA ASN A 130 33.00 -1.90 1.23
C ASN A 130 34.14 -2.49 2.07
N ALA A 131 34.07 -3.76 2.46
CA ALA A 131 35.15 -4.43 3.21
C ALA A 131 36.44 -4.57 2.37
N ALA A 132 36.32 -4.90 1.07
CA ALA A 132 37.47 -5.01 0.18
C ALA A 132 38.15 -3.65 -0.03
N LEU A 133 37.37 -2.58 -0.20
CA LEU A 133 37.90 -1.22 -0.34
C LEU A 133 38.56 -0.72 0.95
N GLU A 134 38.05 -1.11 2.12
CA GLU A 134 38.65 -0.77 3.41
C GLU A 134 40.01 -1.48 3.60
N MET A 135 40.15 -2.72 3.13
CA MET A 135 41.44 -3.43 3.11
C MET A 135 42.47 -2.76 2.18
N GLU A 136 42.02 -2.16 1.06
CA GLU A 136 42.91 -1.49 0.10
C GLU A 136 43.56 -0.23 0.66
N VAL A 137 42.87 0.50 1.55
CA VAL A 137 43.44 1.66 2.25
C VAL A 137 44.71 1.27 3.01
N THR A 138 44.88 -0.02 3.35
CA THR A 138 46.00 -0.54 4.13
C THR A 138 47.11 -1.20 3.28
N GLN A 139 46.82 -1.69 2.07
CA GLN A 139 47.81 -2.32 1.19
C GLN A 139 47.54 -2.03 -0.29
N THR A 140 48.55 -1.47 -0.98
CA THR A 140 48.59 -1.13 -2.41
C THR A 140 48.54 -2.35 -3.33
N GLY A 141 47.41 -3.06 -3.36
CA GLY A 141 47.17 -4.19 -4.26
C GLY A 141 46.35 -3.76 -5.47
N PHE A 142 46.98 -3.64 -6.65
CA PHE A 142 46.31 -3.41 -7.94
C PHE A 142 45.09 -4.33 -8.17
N THR A 143 45.16 -5.57 -7.65
CA THR A 143 44.08 -6.56 -7.71
C THR A 143 42.78 -6.10 -7.07
N VAL A 144 42.83 -5.31 -5.99
CA VAL A 144 41.63 -4.88 -5.26
C VAL A 144 40.85 -3.83 -6.05
N LYS A 145 41.51 -2.87 -6.70
CA LYS A 145 40.83 -1.88 -7.56
C LYS A 145 40.06 -2.55 -8.69
N VAL A 146 40.70 -3.49 -9.38
CA VAL A 146 40.09 -4.20 -10.51
C VAL A 146 38.88 -5.01 -10.03
N PHE A 147 39.02 -5.71 -8.90
CA PHE A 147 37.94 -6.49 -8.32
C PHE A 147 36.76 -5.62 -7.87
N SER A 148 37.03 -4.51 -7.18
CA SER A 148 36.00 -3.55 -6.74
C SER A 148 35.27 -2.91 -7.91
N ASN A 149 35.98 -2.52 -8.98
CA ASN A 149 35.35 -2.01 -10.19
C ASN A 149 34.46 -3.06 -10.88
N ALA A 150 34.90 -4.32 -10.91
CA ALA A 150 34.08 -5.41 -11.43
C ALA A 150 32.81 -5.63 -10.61
N LEU A 151 32.91 -5.57 -9.28
CA LEU A 151 31.74 -5.65 -8.38
C LEU A 151 30.80 -4.45 -8.50
N LEU A 152 31.33 -3.23 -8.67
CA LEU A 152 30.50 -2.05 -8.94
C LEU A 152 29.75 -2.20 -10.26
N SER A 153 30.37 -2.78 -11.30
CA SER A 153 29.68 -3.10 -12.55
C SER A 153 28.55 -4.12 -12.37
N LEU A 154 28.68 -5.04 -11.41
CA LEU A 154 27.65 -6.05 -11.10
C LEU A 154 26.36 -5.44 -10.51
N LEU A 155 26.42 -4.23 -9.95
CA LEU A 155 25.25 -3.50 -9.47
C LEU A 155 24.22 -3.25 -10.58
N SER A 156 24.69 -3.10 -11.83
CA SER A 156 23.80 -2.93 -13.00
C SER A 156 22.88 -4.15 -13.21
N VAL A 157 23.40 -5.37 -12.96
CA VAL A 157 22.63 -6.62 -13.07
C VAL A 157 21.55 -6.67 -11.99
N ILE A 158 21.90 -6.28 -10.76
CA ILE A 158 20.95 -6.21 -9.65
C ILE A 158 19.86 -5.17 -9.93
N ALA A 159 20.23 -4.00 -10.45
CA ALA A 159 19.27 -2.97 -10.85
C ALA A 159 18.29 -3.47 -11.93
N GLY A 160 18.80 -4.14 -12.96
CA GLY A 160 17.97 -4.78 -13.98
C GLY A 160 17.00 -5.81 -13.38
N LEU A 161 17.47 -6.63 -12.45
CA LEU A 161 16.64 -7.63 -11.76
C LEU A 161 15.53 -7.00 -10.92
N ILE A 162 15.83 -5.95 -10.14
CA ILE A 162 14.83 -5.23 -9.33
C ILE A 162 13.76 -4.61 -10.23
N ILE A 163 14.15 -3.98 -11.34
CA ILE A 163 13.21 -3.40 -12.31
C ILE A 163 12.33 -4.49 -12.94
N ALA A 164 12.91 -5.62 -13.32
CA ALA A 164 12.18 -6.74 -13.90
C ALA A 164 11.15 -7.33 -12.90
N LEU A 165 11.56 -7.54 -11.65
CA LEU A 165 10.68 -8.01 -10.58
C LEU A 165 9.52 -7.03 -10.33
N ARG A 166 9.81 -5.73 -10.26
CA ARG A 166 8.82 -4.68 -10.06
C ARG A 166 7.82 -4.59 -11.22
N SER A 167 8.32 -4.67 -12.46
CA SER A 167 7.50 -4.72 -13.68
C SER A 167 6.58 -5.94 -13.68
N GLN A 168 7.12 -7.12 -13.33
CA GLN A 168 6.33 -8.35 -13.23
C GLN A 168 5.25 -8.25 -12.14
N HIS A 169 5.56 -7.62 -11.00
CA HIS A 169 4.59 -7.40 -9.92
C HIS A 169 3.46 -6.46 -10.35
N ARG A 170 3.78 -5.31 -10.96
CA ARG A 170 2.77 -4.38 -11.49
C ARG A 170 1.84 -5.05 -12.50
N ARG A 171 2.40 -5.86 -13.41
CA ARG A 171 1.61 -6.67 -14.36
C ARG A 171 0.68 -7.67 -13.66
N ARG A 172 1.07 -8.23 -12.51
CA ARG A 172 0.21 -9.14 -11.73
C ARG A 172 -0.94 -8.37 -11.09
N LEU A 173 -0.66 -7.24 -10.42
CA LEU A 173 -1.70 -6.41 -9.80
C LEU A 173 -2.75 -5.94 -10.81
N GLY A 174 -2.32 -5.47 -11.99
CA GLY A 174 -3.25 -5.05 -13.04
C GLY A 174 -4.18 -6.16 -13.54
N ARG A 175 -3.73 -7.42 -13.54
CA ARG A 175 -4.59 -8.57 -13.90
C ARG A 175 -5.66 -8.84 -12.84
N PHE A 176 -5.40 -8.60 -11.56
CA PHE A 176 -6.41 -8.76 -10.51
C PHE A 176 -7.47 -7.66 -10.59
N SER A 177 -7.05 -6.40 -10.74
CA SER A 177 -7.99 -5.29 -10.90
C SER A 177 -8.88 -5.47 -12.12
N ARG A 178 -8.32 -5.93 -13.25
CA ARG A 178 -9.10 -6.22 -14.46
C ARG A 178 -10.10 -7.36 -14.26
N ARG A 179 -9.72 -8.44 -13.57
CA ARG A 179 -10.64 -9.55 -13.26
C ARG A 179 -11.81 -9.11 -12.36
N LYS A 180 -11.52 -8.31 -11.34
CA LYS A 180 -12.57 -7.74 -10.48
C LYS A 180 -13.53 -6.84 -11.27
N ALA A 181 -13.00 -6.03 -12.18
CA ALA A 181 -13.81 -5.19 -13.06
C ALA A 181 -14.64 -5.99 -14.07
N THR A 182 -14.15 -7.13 -14.58
CA THR A 182 -14.89 -7.98 -15.53
C THR A 182 -15.89 -8.93 -14.86
N GLN A 183 -15.72 -9.28 -13.58
CA GLN A 183 -16.68 -10.13 -12.86
C GLN A 183 -17.92 -9.37 -12.39
N LYS A 184 -17.79 -8.11 -11.93
CA LYS A 184 -18.94 -7.28 -11.53
C LYS A 184 -20.09 -7.21 -12.56
N PRO A 185 -19.87 -7.03 -13.88
CA PRO A 185 -20.98 -6.90 -14.83
C PRO A 185 -21.73 -8.21 -15.14
N VAL A 186 -21.14 -9.39 -14.88
CA VAL A 186 -21.79 -10.66 -15.24
C VAL A 186 -22.81 -11.09 -14.18
N GLU A 187 -22.56 -10.83 -12.90
CA GLU A 187 -23.52 -11.10 -11.83
C GLU A 187 -24.74 -10.17 -11.92
N GLU A 188 -24.55 -8.88 -12.20
CA GLU A 188 -25.67 -7.94 -12.40
C GLU A 188 -26.51 -8.24 -13.67
N THR A 189 -25.89 -8.79 -14.72
CA THR A 189 -26.61 -9.12 -15.96
C THR A 189 -27.35 -10.47 -15.86
N GLN A 190 -26.84 -11.44 -15.10
CA GLN A 190 -27.53 -12.74 -14.94
C GLN A 190 -28.69 -12.67 -13.94
N GLU A 191 -28.58 -11.88 -12.87
CA GLU A 191 -29.70 -11.68 -11.93
C GLU A 191 -30.86 -10.91 -12.59
N SER A 192 -30.56 -10.09 -13.61
CA SER A 192 -31.58 -9.40 -14.42
C SER A 192 -32.19 -10.26 -15.55
N ALA A 193 -31.59 -11.41 -15.89
CA ALA A 193 -32.06 -12.27 -16.98
C ALA A 193 -32.95 -13.43 -16.51
N GLU A 194 -32.88 -13.81 -15.23
CA GLU A 194 -33.70 -14.89 -14.67
C GLU A 194 -35.15 -14.44 -14.37
N ASP A 195 -35.44 -13.13 -14.36
CA ASP A 195 -36.79 -12.55 -14.15
C ASP A 195 -37.51 -12.15 -15.47
N VAL A 196 -37.08 -12.66 -16.63
CA VAL A 196 -37.64 -12.26 -17.95
C VAL A 196 -38.54 -13.34 -18.59
N THR A 197 -38.82 -14.45 -17.92
CA THR A 197 -39.75 -15.49 -18.44
C THR A 197 -41.22 -15.21 -18.09
N LYS A 198 -41.67 -13.96 -18.18
CA LYS A 198 -43.10 -13.58 -18.21
C LYS A 198 -43.38 -12.74 -19.46
N PRO A 199 -44.38 -13.12 -20.28
CA PRO A 199 -44.65 -12.44 -21.55
C PRO A 199 -45.06 -10.98 -21.35
N ALA A 200 -44.52 -10.16 -22.25
CA ALA A 200 -44.43 -8.72 -22.18
C ALA A 200 -45.77 -7.99 -22.17
N GLU A 201 -45.99 -7.20 -21.12
CA GLU A 201 -46.93 -6.08 -21.11
C GLU A 201 -46.13 -4.79 -21.39
N VAL A 202 -46.51 -4.11 -22.48
CA VAL A 202 -45.87 -2.89 -23.00
C VAL A 202 -45.86 -1.81 -21.92
N THR A 203 -44.71 -1.63 -21.26
CA THR A 203 -44.56 -0.67 -20.16
C THR A 203 -43.71 0.52 -20.61
N GLN A 204 -44.26 1.71 -20.35
CA GLN A 204 -43.69 3.05 -20.53
C GLN A 204 -42.25 3.17 -19.99
N PRO A 205 -41.44 4.15 -20.45
CA PRO A 205 -40.07 4.36 -19.98
C PRO A 205 -40.02 4.38 -18.46
N ALA A 206 -39.43 3.32 -17.90
CA ALA A 206 -39.41 3.06 -16.47
C ALA A 206 -38.68 4.19 -15.75
N GLN A 207 -39.43 4.91 -14.91
CA GLN A 207 -38.83 5.64 -13.80
C GLN A 207 -38.00 4.63 -13.01
N ILE A 208 -36.68 4.77 -13.02
CA ILE A 208 -35.77 3.95 -12.23
C ILE A 208 -36.18 4.18 -10.78
N ALA A 209 -36.91 3.21 -10.21
CA ALA A 209 -37.35 3.27 -8.83
C ALA A 209 -36.08 3.35 -7.96
N ARG A 210 -35.89 4.48 -7.28
CA ARG A 210 -34.72 4.69 -6.42
C ARG A 210 -34.70 3.59 -5.35
N ARG A 211 -33.66 2.75 -5.38
CA ARG A 211 -33.48 1.71 -4.36
C ARG A 211 -33.30 2.39 -2.99
N PRO A 212 -34.02 1.96 -1.94
CA PRO A 212 -33.83 2.54 -0.61
C PRO A 212 -32.40 2.30 -0.12
N ILE A 213 -31.76 3.34 0.43
CA ILE A 213 -30.39 3.26 0.94
C ILE A 213 -30.32 2.37 2.18
N SER A 214 -29.35 1.46 2.22
CA SER A 214 -29.12 0.62 3.39
C SER A 214 -28.40 1.39 4.51
N ARG A 215 -28.54 0.91 5.76
CA ARG A 215 -27.86 1.49 6.93
C ARG A 215 -26.35 1.53 6.75
N THR A 216 -25.76 0.46 6.24
CA THR A 216 -24.31 0.32 6.01
C THR A 216 -23.82 1.31 4.95
N GLU A 217 -24.55 1.47 3.85
CA GLU A 217 -24.23 2.46 2.82
C GLU A 217 -24.32 3.89 3.36
N PHE A 218 -25.36 4.20 4.14
CA PHE A 218 -25.52 5.50 4.76
C PHE A 218 -24.39 5.81 5.75
N LEU A 219 -24.01 4.86 6.61
CA LEU A 219 -22.91 5.05 7.55
C LEU A 219 -21.55 5.17 6.84
N ARG A 220 -21.38 4.49 5.71
CA ARG A 220 -20.19 4.59 4.87
C ARG A 220 -20.11 5.96 4.18
N LEU A 221 -21.22 6.51 3.69
CA LEU A 221 -21.31 7.89 3.21
C LEU A 221 -20.99 8.87 4.35
N ALA A 222 -21.70 8.78 5.48
CA ALA A 222 -21.54 9.70 6.60
C ALA A 222 -20.12 9.72 7.19
N GLY A 223 -19.38 8.62 7.09
CA GLY A 223 -18.01 8.48 7.59
C GLY A 223 -16.90 8.74 6.57
N ALA A 224 -17.23 8.92 5.28
CA ALA A 224 -16.23 9.08 4.23
C ALA A 224 -15.43 10.38 4.41
N GLN A 225 -14.12 10.32 4.21
CA GLN A 225 -13.27 11.52 4.18
C GLN A 225 -13.05 12.03 2.77
N THR A 226 -13.21 11.16 1.77
CA THR A 226 -12.96 11.49 0.36
C THR A 226 -14.10 11.00 -0.53
N TYR A 227 -14.34 11.69 -1.64
CA TYR A 227 -15.34 11.27 -2.64
C TYR A 227 -15.01 9.89 -3.22
N ALA A 228 -13.72 9.58 -3.39
CA ALA A 228 -13.25 8.31 -3.95
C ALA A 228 -13.69 7.08 -3.13
N GLU A 229 -13.83 7.21 -1.81
CA GLU A 229 -14.26 6.12 -0.92
C GLU A 229 -15.71 5.67 -1.16
N VAL A 230 -16.53 6.56 -1.73
CA VAL A 230 -17.99 6.41 -1.81
C VAL A 230 -18.60 6.80 -3.15
N ALA A 231 -17.77 7.07 -4.17
CA ALA A 231 -18.21 7.39 -5.52
C ALA A 231 -19.16 6.32 -6.09
N GLU A 232 -18.93 5.05 -5.78
CA GLU A 232 -19.80 3.94 -6.18
C GLU A 232 -21.20 4.05 -5.56
N ILE A 233 -21.30 4.41 -4.27
CA ILE A 233 -22.58 4.57 -3.57
C ILE A 233 -23.27 5.85 -4.03
N ALA A 234 -22.52 6.95 -4.18
CA ALA A 234 -23.05 8.21 -4.69
C ALA A 234 -23.62 8.05 -6.11
N GLN A 235 -22.94 7.29 -6.98
CA GLN A 235 -23.41 7.01 -8.33
C GLN A 235 -24.65 6.12 -8.33
N ALA A 236 -24.70 5.09 -7.48
CA ALA A 236 -25.85 4.19 -7.38
C ALA A 236 -27.14 4.91 -6.93
N HIS A 237 -27.00 5.98 -6.15
CA HIS A 237 -28.12 6.78 -5.62
C HIS A 237 -28.32 8.13 -6.34
N ASP A 238 -27.65 8.35 -7.48
CA ASP A 238 -27.74 9.58 -8.27
C ASP A 238 -27.38 10.86 -7.47
N LEU A 239 -26.35 10.76 -6.62
CA LEU A 239 -25.87 11.82 -5.73
C LEU A 239 -24.59 12.51 -6.25
N ASN A 240 -24.14 12.19 -7.47
CA ASN A 240 -22.80 12.52 -7.96
C ASN A 240 -22.42 14.01 -7.90
N GLY A 241 -23.40 14.92 -8.05
CA GLY A 241 -23.18 16.36 -7.89
C GLY A 241 -23.27 16.83 -6.44
N ASN A 242 -24.36 16.47 -5.76
CA ASN A 242 -24.71 17.01 -4.44
C ASN A 242 -23.81 16.48 -3.32
N TYR A 243 -23.27 15.27 -3.47
CA TYR A 243 -22.48 14.62 -2.43
C TYR A 243 -21.06 15.20 -2.30
N GLY A 244 -20.45 15.64 -3.40
CA GLY A 244 -19.16 16.33 -3.37
C GLY A 244 -19.24 17.64 -2.59
N ASP A 245 -20.27 18.44 -2.86
CA ASP A 245 -20.53 19.69 -2.16
C ASP A 245 -20.81 19.47 -0.66
N TRP A 246 -21.54 18.41 -0.32
CA TRP A 246 -21.79 18.00 1.06
C TRP A 246 -20.48 17.64 1.81
N LEU A 247 -19.61 16.85 1.17
CA LEU A 247 -18.30 16.43 1.71
C LEU A 247 -17.40 17.63 2.01
N VAL A 248 -17.31 18.59 1.08
CA VAL A 248 -16.45 19.77 1.21
C VAL A 248 -16.96 20.71 2.31
N SER A 249 -18.27 20.88 2.41
CA SER A 249 -18.89 21.79 3.38
C SER A 249 -19.12 21.17 4.77
N ARG A 250 -18.80 19.88 4.96
CA ARG A 250 -19.03 19.11 6.20
C ARG A 250 -20.43 19.32 6.78
N ARG A 251 -21.43 19.33 5.90
CA ARG A 251 -22.84 19.55 6.27
C ARG A 251 -23.34 18.46 7.20
N SER A 252 -24.33 18.80 8.02
CA SER A 252 -24.85 17.92 9.06
C SER A 252 -25.40 16.59 8.51
N VAL A 253 -25.42 15.55 9.34
CA VAL A 253 -26.03 14.23 9.04
C VAL A 253 -27.50 14.37 8.59
N ALA A 254 -28.20 15.39 9.06
CA ALA A 254 -29.58 15.66 8.67
C ALA A 254 -29.72 16.12 7.20
N GLU A 255 -28.71 16.81 6.65
CA GLU A 255 -28.71 17.17 5.23
C GLU A 255 -28.39 15.97 4.34
N LEU A 256 -27.44 15.12 4.77
CA LEU A 256 -27.16 13.86 4.08
C LEU A 256 -28.42 12.98 4.05
N ALA A 257 -29.15 12.89 5.17
CA ALA A 257 -30.40 12.15 5.27
C ALA A 257 -31.45 12.64 4.25
N LYS A 258 -31.62 13.96 4.09
CA LYS A 258 -32.51 14.53 3.09
C LYS A 258 -32.09 14.18 1.65
N MET A 259 -30.79 14.16 1.36
CA MET A 259 -30.28 13.83 0.01
C MET A 259 -30.61 12.39 -0.40
N VAL A 260 -30.65 11.47 0.57
CA VAL A 260 -30.93 10.03 0.34
C VAL A 260 -32.38 9.65 0.67
N ASP A 261 -33.27 10.64 0.79
CA ASP A 261 -34.69 10.46 1.15
C ASP A 261 -34.92 9.65 2.44
N LEU A 262 -34.04 9.85 3.43
CA LEU A 262 -34.09 9.19 4.73
C LEU A 262 -34.60 10.17 5.80
N SER A 263 -35.51 9.70 6.66
CA SER A 263 -35.98 10.48 7.80
C SER A 263 -34.81 10.89 8.72
N PRO A 264 -34.71 12.16 9.15
CA PRO A 264 -33.64 12.62 10.05
C PRO A 264 -33.54 11.82 11.35
N ARG A 265 -34.68 11.32 11.88
CA ARG A 265 -34.69 10.47 13.08
C ARG A 265 -34.01 9.12 12.82
N THR A 266 -34.24 8.53 11.66
CA THR A 266 -33.61 7.25 11.26
C THR A 266 -32.10 7.43 11.07
N ALA A 267 -31.68 8.50 10.41
CA ALA A 267 -30.27 8.83 10.25
C ALA A 267 -29.56 9.01 11.59
N GLN A 268 -30.16 9.79 12.51
CA GLN A 268 -29.61 10.03 13.84
C GLN A 268 -29.50 8.72 14.63
N TYR A 269 -30.54 7.89 14.60
CA TYR A 269 -30.54 6.56 15.23
C TYR A 269 -29.44 5.64 14.66
N TRP A 270 -29.21 5.67 13.34
CA TRP A 270 -28.16 4.86 12.72
C TRP A 270 -26.77 5.29 13.17
N THR A 271 -26.52 6.60 13.28
CA THR A 271 -25.24 7.16 13.70
C THR A 271 -24.96 7.06 15.20
N SER A 272 -26.00 7.02 16.04
CA SER A 272 -25.84 6.94 17.50
C SER A 272 -25.56 5.52 18.01
N LYS A 273 -25.84 4.49 17.21
CA LYS A 273 -25.58 3.09 17.60
C LYS A 273 -24.12 2.70 17.31
N PRO A 274 -23.40 2.11 18.29
CA PRO A 274 -22.03 1.63 18.07
C PRO A 274 -21.98 0.56 16.97
N LYS A 275 -20.86 0.50 16.25
CA LYS A 275 -20.66 -0.36 15.05
C LYS A 275 -20.75 -1.87 15.35
N GLU A 276 -20.71 -2.28 16.61
CA GLU A 276 -20.58 -3.70 17.03
C GLU A 276 -21.87 -4.54 16.94
N GLN A 277 -23.00 -3.98 16.49
CA GLN A 277 -24.29 -4.70 16.41
C GLN A 277 -24.88 -4.76 14.98
N ALA A 278 -24.05 -4.76 13.94
CA ALA A 278 -24.48 -4.83 12.53
C ALA A 278 -23.75 -5.95 11.79
#